data_AF-A0A1A9PPI5-F1
#
_entry.id   AF-A0A1A9PPI5-F1
#
_cell.length_a   1.000
_cell.length_b   1.000
_cell.length_c   1.000
_cell.angle_alpha   90.00
_cell.angle_beta   90.00
_cell.angle_gamma   90.00
#
_symmetry.space_group_name_H-M   'P 1'
#
loop_
_entity.id
_entity.type
_entity.pdbx_description
1 polymer ?
#
loop_
_entity_poly.entity_id
_entity_poly.type
_entity_poly.pdbx_seq_one_letter_code
_entity_poly.pdbx_strand_id
1 'polypeptide(L)'
;MSIKHINLVTRFFIELFALASLCYWGFQFFGDVYGKYVFGIGSPLLFAIIWGRFIAPKASLKLTEPYRFMLEIILFGVSSVALYTVDQITFAIILAVLFIINRTLIIVWKQ
;
A
#
# COMPACT_ATOMS: atom_id res chain seq x y z
N MET A 1 25.63 3.17 -4.21
CA MET A 1 24.26 3.54 -3.82
C MET A 1 24.15 3.37 -2.30
N SER A 2 23.82 4.40 -1.53
CA SER A 2 23.68 4.25 -0.07
C SER A 2 22.48 3.35 0.24
N ILE A 3 22.59 2.45 1.23
CA ILE A 3 21.54 1.51 1.67
C ILE A 3 20.20 2.23 1.91
N LYS A 4 20.24 3.49 2.36
CA LYS A 4 19.06 4.36 2.54
C LYS A 4 18.25 4.58 1.26
N HIS A 5 18.90 4.73 0.11
CA HIS A 5 18.22 4.92 -1.17
C HIS A 5 17.52 3.65 -1.64
N ILE A 6 18.14 2.49 -1.41
CA ILE A 6 17.55 1.19 -1.71
C ILE A 6 16.24 1.04 -0.93
N ASN A 7 16.22 1.39 0.35
CA ASN A 7 15.00 1.31 1.15
C ASN A 7 13.86 2.22 0.65
N LEU A 8 14.19 3.41 0.14
CA LEU A 8 13.20 4.30 -0.47
C LEU A 8 12.68 3.78 -1.81
N VAL A 9 13.55 3.15 -2.60
CA VAL A 9 13.14 2.48 -3.84
C VAL A 9 12.24 1.28 -3.52
N THR A 10 12.62 0.47 -2.53
CA THR A 10 11.79 -0.63 -2.02
C THR A 10 10.43 -0.14 -1.53
N ARG A 11 10.38 1.01 -0.83
CA ARG A 11 9.12 1.65 -0.42
C ARG A 11 8.19 1.90 -1.60
N PHE A 12 8.74 2.47 -2.67
CA PHE A 12 7.98 2.76 -3.89
C PHE A 12 7.47 1.48 -4.56
N PHE A 13 8.29 0.42 -4.63
CA PHE A 13 7.83 -0.87 -5.16
C PHE A 13 6.73 -1.50 -4.31
N ILE A 14 6.80 -1.39 -2.97
CA ILE A 14 5.74 -1.86 -2.07
C ILE A 14 4.44 -1.08 -2.30
N GLU A 15 4.53 0.24 -2.51
CA GLU A 15 3.38 1.08 -2.87
C GLU A 15 2.74 0.64 -4.20
N LEU A 16 3.54 0.44 -5.24
CA LEU A 16 3.07 -0.08 -6.53
C LEU A 16 2.43 -1.47 -6.39
N PHE A 17 3.03 -2.33 -5.57
CA PHE A 17 2.48 -3.66 -5.31
C PHE A 17 1.14 -3.59 -4.60
N ALA A 18 0.98 -2.70 -3.62
CA ALA A 18 -0.30 -2.48 -2.93
C ALA A 18 -1.39 -1.97 -3.89
N LEU A 19 -1.05 -1.02 -4.77
CA LEU A 19 -1.97 -0.55 -5.81
C LEU A 19 -2.39 -1.66 -6.77
N ALA A 20 -1.44 -2.46 -7.25
CA ALA A 20 -1.72 -3.61 -8.11
C ALA A 20 -2.58 -4.65 -7.41
N SER A 21 -2.35 -4.86 -6.11
CA SER A 21 -3.11 -5.79 -5.27
C SER A 21 -4.58 -5.38 -5.14
N LEU A 22 -4.84 -4.10 -4.88
CA LEU A 22 -6.20 -3.56 -4.81
C LEU A 22 -6.91 -3.59 -6.15
N CYS A 23 -6.19 -3.28 -7.23
CA CYS A 23 -6.71 -3.40 -8.59
C CYS A 23 -7.13 -4.84 -8.90
N TYR A 24 -6.21 -5.80 -8.69
CA TYR A 24 -6.46 -7.21 -8.91
C TYR A 24 -7.63 -7.73 -8.08
N TRP A 25 -7.66 -7.40 -6.78
CA TRP A 25 -8.77 -7.74 -5.90
C TRP A 25 -10.12 -7.25 -6.44
N GLY A 26 -10.21 -5.98 -6.84
CA GLY A 26 -11.46 -5.41 -7.32
C GLY A 26 -11.98 -6.08 -8.61
N PHE A 27 -11.10 -6.56 -9.48
CA PHE A 27 -11.52 -7.31 -10.69
C PHE A 27 -11.86 -8.79 -10.43
N GLN A 28 -11.34 -9.39 -9.36
CA GLN A 28 -11.54 -10.81 -9.05
C GLN A 28 -12.67 -11.07 -8.05
N PHE A 29 -12.83 -10.20 -7.05
CA PHE A 29 -13.77 -10.40 -5.95
C PHE A 29 -15.24 -10.23 -6.37
N PHE A 30 -15.51 -9.31 -7.28
CA PHE A 30 -16.88 -8.99 -7.72
C PHE A 30 -17.27 -9.81 -8.95
N GLY A 31 -18.46 -10.42 -8.94
CA GLY A 31 -18.97 -11.22 -10.06
C GLY A 31 -19.55 -10.39 -11.20
N ASP A 32 -20.17 -9.25 -10.87
CA ASP A 32 -20.81 -8.36 -11.84
C ASP A 32 -19.84 -7.34 -12.44
N VAL A 33 -20.13 -6.91 -13.68
CA VAL A 33 -19.25 -6.02 -14.45
C VAL A 33 -19.10 -4.66 -13.77
N TYR A 34 -20.16 -4.13 -13.16
CA TYR A 34 -20.12 -2.83 -12.50
C TYR A 34 -19.22 -2.83 -11.27
N GLY A 35 -19.37 -3.83 -10.38
CA GLY A 35 -18.52 -4.01 -9.21
C GLY A 35 -17.04 -4.12 -9.59
N LYS A 36 -16.73 -4.87 -10.65
CA LYS A 36 -15.35 -5.02 -11.13
C LYS A 36 -14.68 -3.69 -11.49
N TYR A 37 -15.34 -2.85 -12.27
CA TYR A 37 -14.77 -1.56 -12.65
C TYR A 37 -14.74 -0.57 -11.50
N VAL A 38 -15.80 -0.51 -10.69
CA VAL A 38 -15.89 0.43 -9.56
C VAL A 38 -14.82 0.12 -8.52
N PHE A 39 -14.66 -1.13 -8.11
CA PHE A 39 -13.66 -1.48 -7.10
C PHE A 39 -12.27 -1.71 -7.68
N GLY A 40 -12.16 -2.30 -8.87
CA GLY A 40 -10.89 -2.52 -9.56
C GLY A 40 -10.15 -1.22 -9.88
N ILE A 41 -10.88 -0.13 -10.17
CA ILE A 41 -10.28 1.19 -10.40
C ILE A 41 -10.40 2.08 -9.16
N GLY A 42 -11.55 2.09 -8.49
CA GLY A 42 -11.81 2.97 -7.37
C GLY A 42 -10.93 2.68 -6.15
N SER A 43 -10.69 1.42 -5.81
CA SER A 43 -9.83 1.04 -4.68
C SER A 43 -8.38 1.53 -4.85
N PRO A 44 -7.67 1.25 -5.96
CA PRO A 44 -6.33 1.80 -6.16
C PRO A 44 -6.34 3.33 -6.29
N LEU A 45 -7.38 3.95 -6.87
CA LEU A 45 -7.47 5.42 -6.92
C LEU A 45 -7.55 6.03 -5.52
N LEU A 46 -8.42 5.48 -4.66
CA LEU A 46 -8.57 5.94 -3.28
C LEU A 46 -7.26 5.80 -2.50
N PHE A 47 -6.58 4.66 -2.64
CA PHE A 47 -5.25 4.47 -2.07
C PHE A 47 -4.29 5.56 -2.54
N ALA A 48 -4.18 5.79 -3.86
CA ALA A 48 -3.25 6.76 -4.43
C ALA A 48 -3.54 8.19 -3.96
N ILE A 49 -4.81 8.58 -3.85
CA ILE A 49 -5.22 9.90 -3.36
C ILE A 49 -4.85 10.07 -1.90
N ILE A 50 -5.21 9.10 -1.04
CA ILE A 50 -4.92 9.15 0.39
C ILE A 50 -3.40 9.19 0.61
N TRP A 51 -2.67 8.32 -0.09
CA TRP A 51 -1.21 8.27 -0.01
C TRP A 51 -0.57 9.59 -0.47
N GLY A 52 -0.94 10.08 -1.65
CA GLY A 52 -0.42 11.32 -2.23
C GLY A 52 -0.72 12.55 -1.36
N ARG A 53 -1.89 12.58 -0.71
CA ARG A 53 -2.32 13.74 0.10
C ARG A 53 -1.65 13.78 1.47
N PHE A 54 -1.44 12.62 2.10
CA PHE A 54 -1.07 12.54 3.53
C PHE A 54 0.28 11.88 3.82
N ILE A 55 0.73 10.91 3.02
CA ILE A 55 1.92 10.09 3.31
C ILE A 55 3.11 10.46 2.43
N ALA A 56 2.87 10.80 1.16
CA ALA A 56 3.91 11.03 0.17
C ALA A 56 4.96 12.08 0.62
N PRO A 57 6.22 12.00 0.16
CA PRO A 57 7.27 12.96 0.55
C PRO A 57 6.89 14.42 0.25
N LYS A 58 6.17 14.64 -0.85
CA LYS A 58 5.64 15.93 -1.31
C LYS A 58 4.14 16.11 -0.97
N ALA A 59 3.63 15.37 0.01
CA ALA A 59 2.25 15.47 0.45
C ALA A 59 1.93 16.90 0.92
N SER A 60 0.83 17.43 0.40
CA SER A 60 0.32 18.76 0.75
C SER A 60 -0.23 18.84 2.17
N LEU A 61 -0.76 17.75 2.72
CA LEU A 61 -1.23 17.65 4.11
C LEU A 61 -0.45 16.54 4.82
N LYS A 62 0.88 16.67 4.85
CA LYS A 62 1.74 15.65 5.44
C LYS A 62 1.37 15.42 6.90
N LEU A 63 0.92 14.21 7.22
CA LEU A 63 0.60 13.84 8.59
C LEU A 63 1.90 13.68 9.39
N THR A 64 1.85 14.12 10.65
CA THR A 64 2.90 13.84 11.62
C THR A 64 2.74 12.42 12.17
N GLU A 65 3.84 11.87 12.69
CA GLU A 65 3.76 10.66 13.51
C GLU A 65 2.98 10.97 14.80
N PRO A 66 2.10 10.07 15.29
CA PRO A 66 1.89 8.69 14.86
C PRO A 66 0.81 8.50 13.78
N TYR A 67 0.06 9.55 13.42
CA TYR A 67 -1.08 9.43 12.50
C TYR A 67 -0.70 8.93 11.11
N ARG A 68 0.47 9.36 10.61
CA ARG A 68 1.03 8.84 9.36
C ARG A 68 1.18 7.31 9.39
N PHE A 69 1.72 6.77 10.48
CA PHE A 69 1.89 5.33 10.65
C PHE A 69 0.57 4.57 10.66
N MET A 70 -0.43 5.10 11.37
CA MET A 70 -1.76 4.47 11.42
C MET A 70 -2.37 4.38 10.02
N LEU A 71 -2.26 5.45 9.23
CA LEU A 71 -2.75 5.47 7.85
C LEU A 71 -2.03 4.45 6.97
N GLU A 72 -0.71 4.33 7.10
CA GLU A 72 0.08 3.34 6.38
C GLU A 72 -0.34 1.90 6.73
N ILE A 73 -0.50 1.59 8.02
CA ILE A 73 -0.99 0.28 8.45
C ILE A 73 -2.36 -0.02 7.85
N ILE A 74 -3.27 0.96 7.87
CA ILE A 74 -4.61 0.79 7.30
C ILE A 74 -4.50 0.50 5.80
N LEU A 75 -3.75 1.32 5.05
CA LEU A 75 -3.65 1.19 3.60
C LEU A 75 -2.99 -0.14 3.17
N PHE A 76 -1.85 -0.50 3.76
CA PHE A 76 -1.18 -1.75 3.43
C PHE A 76 -1.90 -2.98 4.01
N GLY A 77 -2.52 -2.84 5.19
CA GLY A 77 -3.34 -3.87 5.81
C GLY A 77 -4.56 -4.20 4.94
N VAL A 78 -5.30 -3.19 4.49
CA VAL A 78 -6.43 -3.37 3.56
C VAL A 78 -5.96 -4.02 2.26
N SER A 79 -4.82 -3.60 1.71
CA SER A 79 -4.26 -4.21 0.49
C SER A 79 -3.85 -5.67 0.67
N SER A 80 -3.32 -6.03 1.84
CA SER A 80 -2.96 -7.41 2.17
C SER A 80 -4.21 -8.28 2.41
N VAL A 81 -5.20 -7.77 3.14
CA VAL A 81 -6.49 -8.45 3.35
C VAL A 81 -7.21 -8.65 2.02
N ALA A 82 -7.18 -7.66 1.12
CA ALA A 82 -7.75 -7.77 -0.21
C ALA A 82 -7.18 -8.99 -0.96
N LEU A 83 -5.85 -9.15 -1.00
CA LEU A 83 -5.23 -10.34 -1.60
C LEU A 83 -5.65 -11.65 -0.93
N TYR A 84 -5.75 -11.66 0.40
CA TYR A 84 -6.20 -12.83 1.15
C TYR A 84 -7.62 -13.27 0.73
N THR A 85 -8.54 -12.31 0.51
CA THR A 85 -9.93 -12.63 0.12
C THR A 85 -10.10 -13.19 -1.30
N VAL A 86 -9.06 -13.12 -2.12
CA VAL A 86 -9.02 -13.70 -3.48
C VAL A 86 -8.01 -14.84 -3.57
N ASP A 87 -7.77 -15.53 -2.45
CA ASP A 87 -6.89 -16.70 -2.29
C ASP A 87 -5.41 -16.47 -2.64
N GLN A 88 -4.96 -15.22 -2.75
CA GLN A 88 -3.56 -14.85 -3.01
C GLN A 88 -2.76 -14.71 -1.70
N ILE A 89 -2.79 -15.75 -0.87
CA ILE A 89 -2.21 -15.74 0.49
C ILE A 89 -0.70 -15.44 0.46
N THR A 90 0.04 -16.06 -0.47
CA THR A 90 1.49 -15.84 -0.60
C THR A 90 1.82 -14.36 -0.82
N PHE A 91 1.10 -13.69 -1.73
CA PHE A 91 1.31 -12.28 -2.00
C PHE A 91 0.85 -11.38 -0.84
N ALA A 92 -0.23 -11.75 -0.14
CA ALA A 92 -0.69 -11.05 1.04
C ALA A 92 0.39 -11.01 2.14
N ILE A 93 1.03 -12.16 2.40
CA ILE A 93 2.11 -12.29 3.38
C ILE A 93 3.34 -11.51 2.92
N ILE A 94 3.74 -11.62 1.65
CA ILE A 94 4.88 -10.88 1.10
C ILE A 94 4.68 -9.37 1.30
N LEU A 95 3.52 -8.83 0.96
CA LEU A 95 3.21 -7.41 1.13
C LEU A 95 3.31 -6.98 2.60
N ALA A 96 2.72 -7.74 3.52
CA ALA A 96 2.75 -7.44 4.95
C ALA A 96 4.18 -7.45 5.51
N VAL A 97 4.97 -8.48 5.18
CA VAL A 97 6.36 -8.62 5.64
C VAL A 97 7.23 -7.50 5.07
N LEU A 98 7.14 -7.22 3.77
CA LEU A 98 7.90 -6.15 3.14
C LEU A 98 7.58 -4.78 3.75
N PHE A 99 6.30 -4.50 4.03
CA PHE A 99 5.89 -3.29 4.73
C PHE A 99 6.54 -3.17 6.11
N ILE A 100 6.49 -4.23 6.93
CA ILE A 100 7.07 -4.24 8.28
C ILE A 100 8.59 -4.00 8.24
N ILE A 101 9.31 -4.69 7.36
CA ILE A 101 10.77 -4.54 7.22
C ILE A 101 11.09 -3.11 6.80
N ASN A 102 10.47 -2.63 5.73
CA ASN A 102 10.72 -1.30 5.20
C ASN A 102 10.41 -0.21 6.24
N ARG A 103 9.30 -0.33 6.96
CA ARG A 103 8.88 0.62 8.00
C ARG A 103 9.87 0.65 9.17
N THR A 104 10.32 -0.51 9.63
CA THR A 104 11.34 -0.63 10.68
C THR A 104 12.62 0.10 10.27
N LEU A 105 13.08 -0.09 9.03
CA LEU A 105 14.27 0.56 8.50
C LEU A 105 14.11 2.09 8.41
N ILE A 106 12.93 2.59 8.03
CA ILE A 106 12.63 4.02 8.01
C ILE A 106 12.77 4.64 9.41
N ILE A 107 12.23 3.97 10.43
CA ILE A 107 12.27 4.45 11.82
C ILE A 107 13.71 4.43 12.36
N VAL A 108 14.43 3.31 12.19
CA VAL A 108 15.80 3.14 12.69
C VAL A 108 16.78 4.11 12.03
N TRP A 109 16.62 4.36 10.73
CA TRP A 109 17.51 5.25 9.98
C TRP A 109 17.05 6.71 9.90
N LYS A 110 15.92 7.04 10.57
CA LYS A 110 15.29 8.36 10.61
C LYS A 110 15.08 8.95 9.20
N GLN A 111 14.48 8.16 8.31
CA GLN A 111 14.12 8.54 6.94
C GLN A 111 12.72 9.15 6.87
#